data_AF-A0A9X2VYL4-F1
#
_entry.id   AF-A0A9X2VYL4-F1
#
_cell.length_a   1.000
_cell.length_b   1.000
_cell.length_c   1.000
_cell.angle_alpha   90.00
_cell.angle_beta   90.00
_cell.angle_gamma   90.00
#
_symmetry.space_group_name_H-M   'P 1'
#
loop_
_entity.id
_entity.type
_entity.pdbx_description
1 polymer ?
#
loop_
_entity_poly.entity_id
_entity_poly.type
_entity_poly.pdbx_seq_one_letter_code
_entity_poly.pdbx_strand_id
1 'polypeptide(L)'
;MAEDLFGNDVPDTSVPAGQPRPVTNDMSAVMTVLGRAEDLFGYVLAGASRQVFRRCGGDRMRPIPRWEAAVVHQLIEVGQLTVGGTHFLRCGAVRGHANSVLMPKTTRLQLGRWRALKNPPSWNKAG
;
A
#
# COMPACT_ATOMS: atom_id res chain seq x y z
N MET A 1 30.49 7.93 21.27
CA MET A 1 30.11 6.53 21.05
C MET A 1 28.89 6.29 21.92
N ALA A 2 27.79 5.80 21.35
CA ALA A 2 26.58 5.55 22.11
C ALA A 2 26.71 4.16 22.77
N GLU A 3 26.80 4.13 24.10
CA GLU A 3 26.77 2.88 24.87
C GLU A 3 25.31 2.42 25.05
N ASP A 4 25.05 1.12 24.91
CA ASP A 4 23.75 0.55 25.26
C ASP A 4 23.53 0.50 26.79
N LEU A 5 22.31 0.14 27.20
CA LEU A 5 21.93 0.03 28.62
C LEU A 5 22.72 -1.05 29.41
N PHE A 6 23.59 -1.82 28.74
CA PHE A 6 24.39 -2.89 29.31
C PHE A 6 25.90 -2.64 29.13
N GLY A 7 26.30 -1.44 28.67
CA GLY A 7 27.70 -1.03 28.55
C GLY A 7 28.42 -1.61 27.32
N ASN A 8 27.71 -2.04 26.29
CA ASN A 8 28.32 -2.44 25.02
C ASN A 8 28.42 -1.25 24.06
N ASP A 9 29.54 -1.17 23.36
CA ASP A 9 29.73 -0.24 22.25
C ASP A 9 28.76 -0.58 21.09
N VAL A 10 27.81 0.32 20.80
CA VAL A 10 26.92 0.17 19.65
C VAL A 10 27.45 1.03 18.50
N PRO A 11 27.71 0.44 17.32
CA PRO A 11 28.10 1.24 16.16
C PRO A 11 26.95 2.16 15.74
N ASP A 12 27.25 3.45 15.58
CA ASP A 12 26.37 4.50 15.04
C ASP A 12 26.08 4.24 13.55
N THR A 13 25.39 3.15 13.24
CA THR A 13 24.84 2.93 11.90
C THR A 13 23.48 3.60 11.88
N SER A 14 23.48 4.92 11.70
CA SER A 14 22.27 5.64 11.31
C SER A 14 21.93 5.21 9.88
N VAL A 15 21.25 4.07 9.74
CA VAL A 15 20.47 3.80 8.53
C VAL A 15 19.53 5.00 8.42
N PRO A 16 19.52 5.75 7.31
CA PRO A 16 18.54 6.82 7.16
C PRO A 16 17.17 6.16 7.24
N ALA A 17 16.51 6.31 8.40
CA ALA A 17 15.12 5.94 8.55
C ALA A 17 14.40 6.80 7.52
N GLY A 18 14.03 6.19 6.40
CA GLY A 18 13.22 6.86 5.38
C GLY A 18 12.07 7.53 6.12
N GLN A 19 11.89 8.83 5.87
CA GLN A 19 10.93 9.62 6.63
C GLN A 19 9.61 8.83 6.76
N PRO A 20 9.04 8.70 7.97
CA PRO A 20 7.81 7.98 8.17
C PRO A 20 6.79 8.53 7.18
N ARG A 21 6.29 7.67 6.29
CA ARG A 21 5.26 8.09 5.34
C ARG A 21 4.07 8.56 6.17
N PRO A 22 3.47 9.72 5.85
CA PRO A 22 2.33 10.21 6.61
C PRO A 22 1.25 9.14 6.64
N VAL A 23 0.93 8.68 7.84
CA VAL A 23 -0.09 7.66 8.07
C VAL A 23 -1.43 8.27 7.71
N THR A 24 -2.04 7.77 6.65
CA THR A 24 -3.39 8.18 6.25
C THR A 24 -4.37 7.51 7.22
N ASN A 25 -4.98 8.31 8.10
CA ASN A 25 -6.06 7.89 9.01
C ASN A 25 -7.46 8.07 8.38
N ASP A 26 -7.52 8.24 7.06
CA ASP A 26 -8.78 8.35 6.33
C ASP A 26 -9.27 6.96 5.93
N MET A 27 -10.29 6.49 6.65
CA MET A 27 -10.90 5.18 6.41
C MET A 27 -11.54 5.09 5.01
N SER A 28 -12.04 6.19 4.46
CA SER A 28 -12.62 6.21 3.11
C SER A 28 -11.55 5.99 2.04
N ALA A 29 -10.35 6.57 2.22
CA ALA A 29 -9.20 6.34 1.36
C ALA A 29 -8.72 4.88 1.44
N VAL A 30 -8.65 4.32 2.66
CA VAL A 30 -8.30 2.91 2.89
C VAL A 30 -9.29 1.98 2.21
N MET A 31 -10.60 2.18 2.42
CA MET A 31 -11.65 1.36 1.79
C MET A 31 -11.62 1.47 0.26
N THR A 32 -11.35 2.67 -0.27
CA THR A 32 -11.22 2.89 -1.72
C THR A 32 -10.03 2.11 -2.28
N VAL A 33 -8.87 2.18 -1.64
CA VAL A 33 -7.67 1.47 -2.09
C VAL A 33 -7.85 -0.04 -2.00
N LEU A 34 -8.37 -0.55 -0.88
CA LEU A 34 -8.63 -1.98 -0.71
C LEU A 34 -9.68 -2.49 -1.70
N GLY A 35 -10.73 -1.70 -1.97
CA GLY A 35 -11.71 -2.04 -3.01
C GLY A 35 -11.05 -2.17 -4.38
N ARG A 36 -10.18 -1.24 -4.76
CA ARG A 36 -9.43 -1.30 -6.03
C ARG A 36 -8.38 -2.42 -6.07
N ALA A 37 -7.84 -2.83 -4.91
CA ALA A 37 -6.92 -3.96 -4.81
C ALA A 37 -7.63 -5.31 -5.01
N GLU A 38 -8.93 -5.38 -4.67
CA GLU A 38 -9.78 -6.55 -4.86
C GLU A 38 -10.26 -6.73 -6.32
N ASP A 39 -10.31 -5.65 -7.10
CA ASP A 39 -10.68 -5.68 -8.52
C ASP A 39 -9.81 -6.65 -9.34
N LEU A 40 -10.34 -7.08 -10.50
CA LEU A 40 -9.67 -8.01 -11.43
C LEU A 40 -8.24 -7.59 -11.80
N PHE A 41 -7.97 -6.28 -11.83
CA PHE A 41 -6.65 -5.72 -12.04
C PHE A 41 -6.27 -4.82 -10.86
N GLY A 42 -5.55 -5.41 -9.89
CA GLY A 42 -5.06 -4.72 -8.69
C GLY A 42 -3.82 -3.83 -8.94
N TYR A 43 -3.05 -3.60 -7.88
CA TYR A 43 -1.84 -2.78 -7.91
C TYR A 43 -0.59 -3.58 -8.27
N VAL A 44 0.41 -2.87 -8.77
CA VAL A 44 1.76 -3.40 -9.01
C VAL A 44 2.81 -2.37 -8.56
N LEU A 45 3.99 -2.84 -8.16
CA LEU A 45 5.14 -2.02 -7.81
C LEU A 45 6.20 -2.18 -8.90
N ALA A 46 6.69 -1.09 -9.49
CA ALA A 46 7.71 -1.14 -10.52
C ALA A 46 8.99 -0.37 -10.12
N GLY A 47 10.13 -0.88 -10.58
CA GLY A 47 11.44 -0.25 -10.39
C GLY A 47 12.00 -0.33 -8.96
N ALA A 48 13.23 0.16 -8.80
CA ALA A 48 13.94 0.15 -7.52
C ALA A 48 13.26 1.01 -6.44
N SER A 49 12.61 2.11 -6.84
CA SER A 49 11.81 2.97 -5.95
C SER A 49 10.46 2.36 -5.55
N ARG A 50 10.12 1.16 -6.04
CA ARG A 50 8.84 0.48 -5.82
C ARG A 50 7.64 1.40 -6.08
N GLN A 51 7.67 2.12 -7.19
CA GLN A 51 6.60 3.04 -7.52
C GLN A 51 5.30 2.26 -7.80
N VAL A 52 4.18 2.71 -7.23
CA VAL A 52 2.89 2.04 -7.36
C VAL A 52 2.22 2.42 -8.67
N PHE A 53 1.74 1.42 -9.40
CA PHE A 53 0.92 1.57 -10.59
C PHE A 53 -0.36 0.73 -10.44
N ARG A 54 -1.39 1.07 -11.21
CA ARG A 54 -2.57 0.22 -11.35
C ARG A 54 -2.47 -0.59 -12.63
N ARG A 55 -2.71 -1.89 -12.55
CA ARG A 55 -2.78 -2.75 -13.75
C ARG A 55 -4.09 -2.45 -14.47
N CYS A 56 -4.06 -2.37 -15.81
CA CYS A 56 -5.23 -2.03 -16.62
C CYS A 56 -5.64 -3.13 -17.61
N GLY A 57 -4.98 -4.29 -17.55
CA GLY A 57 -5.24 -5.41 -18.45
C GLY A 57 -4.01 -5.81 -19.27
N GLY A 58 -3.92 -7.10 -19.58
CA GLY A 58 -2.80 -7.68 -20.33
C GLY A 58 -1.44 -7.32 -19.71
N ASP A 59 -0.59 -6.70 -20.53
CA ASP A 59 0.76 -6.23 -20.19
C ASP A 59 0.81 -4.76 -19.73
N ARG A 60 -0.34 -4.07 -19.57
CA ARG A 60 -0.39 -2.62 -19.35
C ARG A 60 -0.62 -2.25 -17.89
N MET A 61 0.06 -1.19 -17.45
CA MET A 61 -0.15 -0.50 -16.18
C MET A 61 -0.18 1.02 -16.39
N ARG A 62 -0.81 1.74 -15.45
CA ARG A 62 -0.92 3.21 -15.47
C ARG A 62 -0.50 3.81 -14.13
N PRO A 63 0.04 5.04 -14.13
CA PRO A 63 0.35 5.74 -12.89
C PRO A 63 -0.93 6.02 -12.11
N ILE A 64 -0.80 6.11 -10.79
CA ILE A 64 -1.88 6.49 -9.87
C ILE A 64 -1.52 7.79 -9.15
N PRO A 65 -2.52 8.52 -8.61
CA PRO A 65 -2.28 9.67 -7.74
C PRO A 65 -1.38 9.35 -6.54
N ARG A 66 -0.61 10.34 -6.09
CA ARG A 66 0.34 10.19 -4.98
C ARG A 66 -0.32 9.76 -3.66
N TRP A 67 -1.53 10.27 -3.37
CA TRP A 67 -2.28 9.89 -2.17
C TRP A 67 -2.62 8.39 -2.17
N GLU A 68 -3.01 7.86 -3.33
CA GLU A 68 -3.38 6.45 -3.50
C GLU A 68 -2.15 5.56 -3.33
N ALA A 69 -1.03 5.96 -3.93
CA ALA A 69 0.25 5.26 -3.77
C ALA A 69 0.73 5.25 -2.31
N ALA A 70 0.57 6.35 -1.58
CA ALA A 70 0.95 6.44 -0.17
C ALA A 70 0.13 5.46 0.70
N VAL A 71 -1.18 5.36 0.46
CA VAL A 71 -2.05 4.42 1.16
C VAL A 71 -1.72 2.97 0.81
N VAL A 72 -1.45 2.65 -0.46
CA VAL A 72 -1.00 1.30 -0.86
C VAL A 72 0.28 0.91 -0.13
N HIS A 73 1.26 1.83 -0.08
CA HIS A 73 2.49 1.60 0.66
C HIS A 73 2.27 1.36 2.14
N GLN A 74 1.47 2.20 2.79
CA GLN A 74 1.11 2.04 4.19
C GLN A 74 0.45 0.67 4.43
N LEU A 75 -0.49 0.26 3.58
CA LEU A 75 -1.17 -1.03 3.70
C LEU A 75 -0.23 -2.22 3.51
N ILE A 76 0.80 -2.08 2.68
CA ILE A 76 1.87 -3.08 2.56
C ILE A 76 2.71 -3.13 3.85
N GLU A 77 3.10 -1.97 4.37
CA GLU A 77 3.92 -1.85 5.60
C GLU A 77 3.19 -2.45 6.81
N VAL A 78 1.87 -2.26 6.93
CA VAL A 78 1.06 -2.85 8.01
C VAL A 78 0.56 -4.28 7.72
N GLY A 79 0.99 -4.89 6.63
CA GLY A 79 0.66 -6.29 6.28
C GLY A 79 -0.77 -6.53 5.81
N GLN A 80 -1.54 -5.48 5.50
CA GLN A 80 -2.87 -5.57 4.90
C GLN A 80 -2.82 -5.82 3.39
N LEU A 81 -1.70 -5.51 2.75
CA LEU A 81 -1.38 -5.92 1.39
C LEU A 81 -0.02 -6.61 1.38
N THR A 82 0.22 -7.48 0.41
CA THR A 82 1.47 -8.24 0.31
C THR A 82 2.03 -8.14 -1.10
N VAL A 83 3.35 -8.03 -1.20
CA VAL A 83 4.05 -8.06 -2.49
C VAL A 83 4.14 -9.50 -2.97
N GLY A 84 3.62 -9.75 -4.17
CA GLY A 84 3.61 -11.05 -4.83
C GLY A 84 4.62 -11.16 -5.98
N GLY A 85 4.33 -12.06 -6.90
CA GLY A 85 5.21 -12.42 -8.01
C GLY A 85 5.51 -11.27 -8.97
N THR A 86 6.62 -11.44 -9.70
CA THR A 86 7.12 -10.47 -10.67
C THR A 86 6.48 -10.71 -12.05
N HIS A 87 6.11 -9.62 -12.72
CA HIS A 87 5.57 -9.59 -14.06
C HIS A 87 6.34 -8.59 -14.91
N PHE A 88 6.36 -8.80 -16.23
CA PHE A 88 6.89 -7.81 -17.15
C PHE A 88 5.74 -6.98 -17.73
N LEU A 89 5.68 -5.70 -17.34
CA LEU A 89 4.57 -4.80 -17.66
C LEU A 89 5.09 -3.52 -18.32
N ARG A 90 4.18 -2.78 -18.95
CA ARG A 90 4.48 -1.52 -19.62
C ARG A 90 3.61 -0.36 -19.14
N CYS A 91 4.22 0.80 -19.03
CA CYS A 91 3.57 2.09 -18.79
C CYS A 91 3.94 3.04 -19.93
N GLY A 92 3.00 3.28 -20.85
CA GLY A 92 3.30 4.01 -22.09
C GLY A 92 4.34 3.29 -22.94
N ALA A 93 5.43 3.97 -23.30
CA ALA A 93 6.54 3.43 -24.07
C ALA A 93 7.54 2.60 -23.23
N VAL A 94 7.50 2.72 -21.90
CA VAL A 94 8.47 2.09 -21.00
C VAL A 94 8.00 0.70 -20.59
N ARG A 95 8.89 -0.29 -20.66
CA ARG A 95 8.68 -1.66 -20.16
C ARG A 95 9.59 -1.94 -18.98
N GLY A 96 9.13 -2.74 -18.04
CA GLY A 96 9.95 -3.13 -16.90
C GLY A 96 9.32 -4.22 -16.05
N HIS A 97 10.13 -4.74 -15.12
CA HIS A 97 9.67 -5.66 -14.11
C HIS A 97 8.82 -4.94 -13.06
N ALA A 98 7.69 -5.54 -12.72
CA ALA A 98 6.77 -5.06 -11.71
C ALA A 98 6.27 -6.21 -10.84
N ASN A 99 6.26 -6.01 -9.52
CA ASN A 99 5.73 -6.97 -8.57
C ASN A 99 4.23 -6.76 -8.38
N SER A 100 3.46 -7.85 -8.38
CA SER A 100 2.04 -7.79 -8.04
C SER A 100 1.84 -7.39 -6.58
N VAL A 101 0.75 -6.69 -6.29
CA VAL A 101 0.29 -6.44 -4.93
C VAL A 101 -0.97 -7.26 -4.71
N LEU A 102 -0.91 -8.16 -3.73
CA LEU A 102 -1.95 -9.11 -3.41
C LEU A 102 -2.66 -8.69 -2.13
N MET A 103 -3.95 -8.99 -2.07
CA MET A 103 -4.75 -8.84 -0.86
C MET A 103 -4.86 -10.20 -0.14
N PRO A 104 -4.34 -10.33 1.09
CA PRO A 104 -4.54 -11.52 1.92
C PRO A 104 -6.02 -11.82 2.17
N LYS A 105 -6.35 -13.09 2.40
CA LYS A 105 -7.72 -13.53 2.70
C LYS A 105 -8.30 -12.84 3.94
N THR A 106 -7.47 -12.64 4.97
CA THR A 106 -7.83 -11.94 6.22
C THR A 106 -8.29 -10.51 5.94
N THR A 107 -7.52 -9.76 5.16
CA THR A 107 -7.85 -8.39 4.75
C THR A 107 -9.12 -8.35 3.91
N ARG A 108 -9.32 -9.32 3.00
CA ARG A 108 -10.57 -9.39 2.22
C ARG A 108 -11.80 -9.59 3.10
N LEU A 109 -11.72 -10.48 4.10
CA LEU A 109 -12.80 -10.68 5.07
C LEU A 109 -13.05 -9.42 5.90
N GLN A 110 -11.99 -8.73 6.32
CA GLN A 110 -12.07 -7.48 7.05
C GLN A 110 -12.74 -6.38 6.23
N LEU A 111 -12.38 -6.24 4.95
CA LEU A 111 -13.03 -5.32 4.03
C LEU A 111 -14.52 -5.63 3.87
N GLY A 112 -14.88 -6.93 3.75
CA GLY A 112 -16.27 -7.36 3.70
C GLY A 112 -17.06 -6.93 4.95
N ARG A 113 -16.47 -7.09 6.15
CA ARG A 113 -17.08 -6.63 7.41
C ARG A 113 -17.26 -5.12 7.43
N TRP A 114 -16.26 -4.36 6.99
CA TRP A 114 -16.34 -2.91 6.93
C TRP A 114 -17.41 -2.40 5.96
N ARG A 115 -17.56 -3.04 4.79
CA ARG A 115 -18.65 -2.74 3.84
C ARG A 115 -20.04 -3.04 4.41
N ALA A 116 -20.14 -4.03 5.30
CA ALA A 116 -21.40 -4.40 5.95
C ALA A 116 -21.76 -3.50 7.15
N LEU A 117 -20.84 -2.64 7.61
CA LEU A 117 -21.15 -1.67 8.66
C LEU A 117 -22.15 -0.65 8.09
N LYS A 118 -23.39 -0.70 8.60
CA LYS A 118 -24.39 0.32 8.30
C LYS A 118 -23.91 1.64 8.88
N ASN A 119 -23.97 2.70 8.07
CA ASN A 119 -23.78 4.06 8.58
C ASN A 119 -25.02 4.40 9.43
N PRO A 120 -24.93 4.49 10.76
CA PRO A 120 -26.08 4.79 11.60
C PRO A 120 -26.62 6.18 11.20
N PRO A 121 -27.94 6.37 11.07
CA PRO A 121 -28.52 7.68 10.72
C PRO A 121 -28.08 8.82 11.66
N SER A 122 -27.67 8.49 12.89
CA SER A 122 -27.17 9.42 13.89
C SER A 122 -25.80 10.03 13.59
N TRP A 123 -24.99 9.42 12.72
CA TRP A 123 -23.66 9.96 12.36
C TRP A 123 -23.72 11.06 11.29
N ASN A 124 -24.83 11.17 10.54
CA ASN A 124 -25.03 12.22 9.54
C ASN A 124 -25.64 13.51 10.12
N LYS A 125 -25.65 13.68 11.45
CA LYS A 125 -26.24 14.84 12.16
C LYS A 125 -25.23 15.90 12.63
N ALA A 126 -24.00 15.88 12.14
CA ALA A 126 -23.07 17.00 12.29
C ALA A 126 -22.98 17.72 10.94
N GLY A 127 -23.85 18.71 10.75
CA GLY A 127 -23.69 19.74 9.72
C GLY A 127 -22.64 20.76 10.14
#